data_AF-A0A3D3ETL7-F1
#
_entry.id   AF-A0A3D3ETL7-F1
#
_cell.length_a   1.000
_cell.length_b   1.000
_cell.length_c   1.000
_cell.angle_alpha   90.00
_cell.angle_beta   90.00
_cell.angle_gamma   90.00
#
_symmetry.space_group_name_H-M   'P 1'
#
loop_
_entity.id
_entity.type
_entity.pdbx_description
1 polymer ?
#
loop_
_entity_poly.entity_id
_entity_poly.type
_entity_poly.pdbx_seq_one_letter_code
_entity_poly.pdbx_strand_id
1 'polypeptide(L)'
;KSFMAFLGPLSSIFDILCYAVMWWAIGANRAELSPLFQCGWFVFGTVSQVLVIHMIRTSKLPFLQSKPSMPLFLSTFLVMAVTLAVGFTDLAIGLDMQRLPFAFIPWLAALLAGYLLCVQLVKRLYVHRYGEWM
;
A
#
# COMPACT_ATOMS: atom_id res chain seq x y z
N LYS A 1 -8.40 -15.81 -13.40
CA LYS A 1 -9.14 -15.97 -12.11
C LYS A 1 -8.24 -16.43 -10.93
N SER A 2 -7.15 -17.18 -11.16
CA SER A 2 -6.28 -17.68 -10.06
C SER A 2 -5.40 -16.61 -9.39
N PHE A 3 -4.88 -15.61 -10.12
CA PHE A 3 -3.95 -14.61 -9.54
C PHE A 3 -4.55 -13.77 -8.39
N MET A 4 -5.82 -13.38 -8.49
CA MET A 4 -6.51 -12.68 -7.40
C MET A 4 -6.67 -13.53 -6.14
N ALA A 5 -6.71 -14.87 -6.27
CA ALA A 5 -6.77 -15.77 -5.11
C ALA A 5 -5.46 -15.79 -4.31
N PHE A 6 -4.33 -15.44 -4.92
CA PHE A 6 -3.04 -15.27 -4.22
C PHE A 6 -2.85 -13.84 -3.70
N LEU A 7 -3.28 -12.84 -4.46
CA LEU A 7 -3.14 -11.43 -4.07
C LEU A 7 -4.00 -11.04 -2.87
N GLY A 8 -5.23 -11.57 -2.77
CA GLY A 8 -6.12 -11.25 -1.65
C GLY A 8 -5.49 -11.59 -0.29
N PRO A 9 -5.12 -12.86 -0.05
CA PRO A 9 -4.44 -13.26 1.19
C PRO A 9 -3.15 -12.48 1.46
N LEU A 10 -2.37 -12.20 0.41
CA LEU A 10 -1.16 -11.40 0.53
C LEU A 10 -1.49 -9.99 1.06
N SER A 11 -2.48 -9.31 0.48
CA SER A 11 -2.92 -7.99 0.94
C SER A 11 -3.32 -8.02 2.41
N SER A 12 -4.14 -9.00 2.80
CA SER A 12 -4.59 -9.13 4.19
C SER A 12 -3.45 -9.34 5.18
N ILE A 13 -2.40 -10.08 4.81
CA ILE A 13 -1.20 -10.22 5.65
C ILE A 13 -0.56 -8.85 5.88
N PHE A 14 -0.42 -8.04 4.83
CA PHE A 14 0.15 -6.70 4.96
C PHE A 14 -0.76 -5.71 5.69
N ASP A 15 -2.07 -5.85 5.59
CA ASP A 15 -3.02 -5.09 6.41
C ASP A 15 -2.84 -5.42 7.90
N ILE A 16 -2.70 -6.71 8.24
CA ILE A 16 -2.40 -7.16 9.61
C ILE A 16 -1.03 -6.64 10.07
N LEU A 17 -0.01 -6.63 9.19
CA LEU A 17 1.30 -6.05 9.51
C LEU A 17 1.21 -4.54 9.73
N CYS A 18 0.39 -3.82 8.96
CA CYS A 18 0.12 -2.40 9.19
C CYS A 18 -0.53 -2.19 10.57
N TYR A 19 -1.51 -3.02 10.93
CA TYR A 19 -2.14 -2.97 12.25
C TYR A 19 -1.14 -3.25 13.37
N ALA A 20 -0.26 -4.23 13.19
CA ALA A 20 0.83 -4.55 14.10
C ALA A 20 1.80 -3.37 14.29
N VAL A 21 2.19 -2.70 13.21
CA VAL A 21 3.04 -1.50 13.26
C VAL A 21 2.33 -0.37 14.01
N MET A 22 1.06 -0.10 13.69
CA MET A 22 0.30 0.95 14.36
C MET A 22 0.14 0.65 15.86
N TRP A 23 -0.08 -0.62 16.22
CA TRP A 23 -0.26 -1.04 17.59
C TRP A 23 1.04 -1.02 18.42
N TRP A 24 2.12 -1.63 17.91
CA TRP A 24 3.37 -1.83 18.66
C TRP A 24 4.43 -0.77 18.42
N ALA A 25 4.60 -0.29 17.19
CA ALA A 25 5.65 0.67 16.86
C ALA A 25 5.21 2.13 17.04
N ILE A 26 3.98 2.46 16.64
CA ILE A 26 3.40 3.80 16.82
C ILE A 26 2.73 3.94 18.19
N GLY A 27 2.30 2.84 18.80
CA GLY A 27 1.65 2.86 20.12
C GLY A 27 0.19 3.33 20.06
N ALA A 28 -0.46 3.24 18.89
CA ALA A 28 -1.88 3.55 18.71
C ALA A 28 -2.77 2.42 19.26
N ASN A 29 -2.57 2.06 20.53
CA ASN A 29 -3.20 0.93 21.22
C ASN A 29 -4.31 1.33 22.20
N ARG A 30 -4.72 2.61 22.17
CA ARG A 30 -5.77 3.18 23.02
C ARG A 30 -6.95 3.63 22.16
N ALA A 31 -8.16 3.56 22.70
CA ALA A 31 -9.37 4.01 21.99
C ALA A 31 -9.28 5.50 21.57
N GLU A 32 -8.63 6.34 22.37
CA GLU A 32 -8.38 7.76 22.05
C GLU A 32 -7.48 7.95 20.82
N LEU A 33 -6.65 6.97 20.48
CA LEU A 33 -5.76 6.96 19.33
C LEU A 33 -6.39 6.26 18.11
N SER A 34 -7.68 5.91 18.16
CA SER A 34 -8.40 5.35 17.01
C SER A 34 -8.28 6.22 15.75
N PRO A 35 -8.38 7.57 15.82
CA PRO A 35 -8.17 8.43 14.65
C PRO A 35 -6.76 8.33 14.05
N LEU A 36 -5.75 8.08 14.90
CA LEU A 36 -4.37 7.89 14.45
C LEU A 36 -4.21 6.55 13.73
N PHE A 37 -4.81 5.49 14.29
CA PHE A 37 -4.85 4.17 13.68
C PHE A 37 -5.55 4.18 12.32
N GLN A 38 -6.70 4.85 12.24
CA GLN A 38 -7.44 5.05 10.99
C GLN A 38 -6.62 5.79 9.95
N CYS A 39 -5.88 6.83 10.34
CA CYS A 39 -5.01 7.57 9.43
C CYS A 39 -3.89 6.68 8.86
N GLY A 40 -3.22 5.89 9.71
CA GLY A 40 -2.15 4.99 9.26
C GLY A 40 -2.66 3.92 8.31
N TRP A 41 -3.81 3.33 8.63
CA TRP A 41 -4.49 2.37 7.77
C TRP A 41 -4.98 2.99 6.45
N PHE A 42 -5.51 4.22 6.48
CA PHE A 42 -5.93 4.96 5.29
C PHE A 42 -4.76 5.21 4.34
N VAL A 43 -3.64 5.71 4.87
CA VAL A 43 -2.44 5.98 4.08
C VAL A 43 -1.90 4.69 3.48
N PHE A 44 -1.67 3.67 4.30
CA PHE A 44 -1.13 2.39 3.83
C PHE A 44 -2.08 1.72 2.83
N GLY A 45 -3.35 1.61 3.16
CA GLY A 45 -4.38 0.94 2.35
C GLY A 45 -4.59 1.60 1.00
N THR A 46 -4.60 2.94 0.96
CA THR A 46 -4.75 3.67 -0.31
C THR A 46 -3.52 3.49 -1.20
N VAL A 47 -2.31 3.62 -0.64
CA VAL A 47 -1.07 3.47 -1.40
C VAL A 47 -0.90 2.02 -1.88
N SER A 48 -1.17 1.03 -1.03
CA SER A 48 -1.08 -0.39 -1.42
C SER A 48 -2.09 -0.72 -2.54
N GLN A 49 -3.33 -0.24 -2.47
CA GLN A 49 -4.32 -0.43 -3.54
C GLN A 49 -3.87 0.17 -4.87
N VAL A 50 -3.32 1.39 -4.86
CA VAL A 50 -2.75 2.02 -6.06
C VAL A 50 -1.65 1.13 -6.65
N LEU A 51 -0.77 0.57 -5.83
CA LEU A 51 0.28 -0.35 -6.28
C LEU A 51 -0.30 -1.62 -6.89
N VAL A 52 -1.32 -2.23 -6.25
CA VAL A 52 -2.00 -3.44 -6.76
C VAL A 52 -2.57 -3.23 -8.15
N ILE A 53 -3.24 -2.10 -8.38
CA ILE A 53 -3.86 -1.80 -9.68
C ILE A 53 -2.80 -1.75 -10.79
N HIS A 54 -1.63 -1.14 -10.52
CA HIS A 54 -0.52 -1.14 -11.47
C HIS A 54 0.08 -2.53 -11.68
N MET A 55 0.21 -3.29 -10.60
CA MET A 55 0.76 -4.64 -10.60
C MET A 55 -0.09 -5.61 -11.41
N ILE A 56 -1.43 -5.50 -11.34
CA ILE A 56 -2.36 -6.32 -12.11
C ILE A 56 -2.36 -5.92 -13.59
N ARG A 57 -2.31 -4.61 -13.89
CA ARG A 57 -2.39 -4.12 -15.28
C ARG A 57 -1.15 -4.35 -16.11
N THR A 58 0.03 -4.45 -15.49
CA THR A 58 1.29 -4.55 -16.23
C THR A 58 2.03 -5.83 -15.90
N SER A 59 2.50 -6.50 -16.95
CA SER A 59 3.28 -7.73 -16.82
C SER A 59 4.69 -7.49 -16.28
N LYS A 60 5.29 -6.33 -16.47
CA LYS A 60 6.65 -6.08 -15.97
C LYS A 60 6.63 -5.41 -14.59
N LEU A 61 7.80 -5.08 -14.03
CA LEU A 61 7.89 -4.22 -12.86
C LEU A 61 7.34 -2.83 -13.23
N PRO A 62 6.25 -2.34 -12.60
CA PRO A 62 5.57 -1.11 -13.01
C PRO A 62 6.40 0.17 -12.85
N PHE A 63 7.59 0.11 -12.23
CA PHE A 63 8.49 1.24 -12.03
C PHE A 63 9.86 1.10 -12.69
N LEU A 64 10.31 -0.12 -13.01
CA LEU A 64 11.65 -0.37 -13.55
C LEU A 64 11.67 -0.76 -15.03
N GLN A 65 10.59 -1.35 -15.55
CA GLN A 65 10.61 -1.99 -16.88
C GLN A 65 9.41 -1.68 -17.78
N SER A 66 8.32 -1.12 -17.25
CA SER A 66 7.19 -0.67 -18.05
C SER A 66 6.98 0.81 -17.79
N LYS A 67 7.15 1.66 -18.81
CA LYS A 67 6.63 3.02 -18.81
C LYS A 67 5.09 2.90 -18.85
N PRO A 68 4.37 3.17 -17.76
CA PRO A 68 2.91 3.16 -17.81
C PRO A 68 2.46 4.29 -18.74
N SER A 69 1.28 4.17 -19.34
CA SER A 69 0.67 5.29 -20.06
C SER A 69 0.61 6.51 -19.13
N MET A 70 1.17 7.65 -19.57
CA MET A 70 1.29 8.90 -18.80
C MET A 70 0.04 9.29 -17.98
N PRO A 71 -1.21 9.12 -18.47
CA PRO A 71 -2.41 9.48 -17.71
C PRO A 71 -2.60 8.68 -16.42
N LEU A 72 -2.24 7.38 -16.41
CA LEU A 72 -2.38 6.53 -15.23
C LEU A 72 -1.28 6.77 -14.19
N PHE A 73 -0.06 7.05 -14.65
CA PHE A 73 1.03 7.40 -13.76
C PHE A 73 0.76 8.74 -13.06
N LEU A 74 0.23 9.73 -13.80
CA LEU A 74 -0.10 11.04 -13.24
C LEU A 74 -1.25 10.97 -12.24
N SER A 75 -2.34 10.25 -12.56
CA SER A 75 -3.48 10.14 -11.65
C SER A 75 -3.12 9.44 -10.35
N THR A 76 -2.25 8.44 -10.42
CA THR A 76 -1.87 7.65 -9.25
C THR A 76 -0.78 8.30 -8.42
N PHE A 77 0.15 9.02 -9.05
CA PHE A 77 1.05 9.92 -8.35
C PHE A 77 0.27 11.00 -7.60
N LEU A 78 -0.76 11.58 -8.23
CA LEU A 78 -1.61 12.58 -7.60
C LEU A 78 -2.38 12.01 -6.41
N VAL A 79 -3.00 10.82 -6.54
CA VAL A 79 -3.68 10.14 -5.43
C VAL A 79 -2.71 9.85 -4.28
N MET A 80 -1.51 9.34 -4.58
CA MET A 80 -0.49 9.05 -3.57
C MET A 80 0.00 10.33 -2.88
N ALA A 81 0.26 11.40 -3.64
CA ALA A 81 0.66 12.70 -3.11
C ALA A 81 -0.42 13.31 -2.22
N VAL A 82 -1.69 13.28 -2.64
CA VAL A 82 -2.83 13.74 -1.84
C VAL A 82 -2.98 12.90 -0.58
N THR A 83 -2.88 11.58 -0.68
CA THR A 83 -2.99 10.67 0.47
C THR A 83 -1.92 10.96 1.52
N LEU A 84 -0.66 11.13 1.09
CA LEU A 84 0.45 11.48 1.97
C LEU A 84 0.29 12.89 2.53
N ALA A 85 -0.11 13.87 1.71
CA ALA A 85 -0.35 15.22 2.16
C ALA A 85 -1.44 15.25 3.25
N VAL A 86 -2.56 14.57 3.03
CA VAL A 86 -3.65 14.47 4.01
C VAL A 86 -3.16 13.78 5.29
N GLY A 87 -2.52 12.62 5.19
CA GLY A 87 -2.11 11.85 6.37
C GLY A 87 -1.07 12.55 7.25
N PHE A 88 -0.15 13.32 6.66
CA PHE A 88 0.94 14.00 7.38
C PHE A 88 0.67 15.48 7.70
N THR A 89 -0.52 16.01 7.37
CA THR A 89 -0.94 17.39 7.69
C THR A 89 -2.23 17.41 8.50
N ASP A 90 -2.60 18.60 8.99
CA ASP A 90 -3.81 18.80 9.80
C ASP A 90 -5.10 18.63 8.98
N LEU A 91 -5.00 18.43 7.65
CA LEU A 91 -6.13 18.04 6.81
C LEU A 91 -6.76 16.71 7.26
N ALA A 92 -5.97 15.82 7.87
CA ALA A 92 -6.49 14.59 8.48
C ALA A 92 -7.55 14.89 9.56
N ILE A 93 -7.39 15.97 10.32
CA ILE A 93 -8.30 16.33 11.42
C ILE A 93 -9.70 16.66 10.89
N GLY A 94 -9.78 17.27 9.70
CA GLY A 94 -11.05 17.53 9.03
C GLY A 94 -11.79 16.28 8.53
N LEU A 95 -11.12 15.11 8.53
CA LEU A 95 -11.66 13.82 8.13
C LEU A 95 -11.84 12.87 9.33
N ASP A 96 -11.90 13.41 10.56
CA ASP A 96 -11.93 12.65 11.82
C ASP A 96 -10.71 11.72 12.02
N MET A 97 -9.58 12.03 11.37
CA MET A 97 -8.31 11.33 11.50
C MET A 97 -7.29 12.18 12.27
N GLN A 98 -6.26 11.55 12.83
CA GLN A 98 -5.14 12.29 13.44
C GLN A 98 -3.93 12.34 12.52
N ARG A 99 -3.15 13.42 12.66
CA ARG A 99 -1.90 13.60 11.93
C ARG A 99 -0.94 12.47 12.26
N LEU A 100 -0.42 11.83 11.22
CA LEU A 100 0.52 10.74 11.36
C LEU A 100 1.90 11.25 11.79
N PRO A 101 2.54 10.63 12.80
CA PRO A 101 3.90 10.97 13.17
C PRO A 101 4.86 10.59 12.04
N PHE A 102 5.89 11.42 11.81
CA PHE A 102 6.95 11.12 10.84
C PHE A 102 7.69 9.80 11.12
N ALA A 103 7.63 9.31 12.36
CA ALA A 103 8.12 7.98 12.75
C ALA A 103 7.44 6.83 11.97
N PHE A 104 6.25 7.04 11.38
CA PHE A 104 5.58 6.05 10.54
C PHE A 104 6.18 5.93 9.13
N ILE A 105 6.89 6.95 8.62
CA ILE A 105 7.48 6.94 7.28
C ILE A 105 8.38 5.71 7.02
N PRO A 106 9.37 5.36 7.88
CA PRO A 106 10.21 4.19 7.65
C PRO A 106 9.39 2.88 7.62
N TRP A 107 8.35 2.78 8.45
CA TRP A 107 7.47 1.61 8.46
C TRP A 107 6.60 1.53 7.22
N LEU A 108 6.04 2.65 6.78
CA LEU A 108 5.30 2.74 5.52
C LEU A 108 6.17 2.30 4.35
N ALA A 109 7.41 2.80 4.27
CA ALA A 109 8.35 2.40 3.24
C ALA A 109 8.66 0.90 3.30
N ALA A 110 8.89 0.33 4.49
CA ALA A 110 9.15 -1.09 4.69
C ALA A 110 7.95 -1.97 4.27
N LEU A 111 6.73 -1.60 4.68
CA LEU A 111 5.51 -2.32 4.31
C LEU A 111 5.28 -2.29 2.81
N LEU A 112 5.40 -1.12 2.17
CA LEU A 112 5.20 -0.97 0.72
C LEU A 112 6.29 -1.70 -0.08
N ALA A 113 7.55 -1.62 0.34
CA ALA A 113 8.65 -2.34 -0.30
C ALA A 113 8.47 -3.86 -0.16
N GLY A 114 8.14 -4.34 1.03
CA GLY A 114 7.81 -5.74 1.28
C GLY A 114 6.63 -6.21 0.42
N TYR A 115 5.59 -5.38 0.31
CA TYR A 115 4.41 -5.68 -0.50
C TYR A 115 4.78 -5.86 -1.97
N LEU A 116 5.52 -4.91 -2.54
CA LEU A 116 5.99 -4.97 -3.93
C LEU A 116 6.87 -6.19 -4.18
N LEU A 117 7.79 -6.51 -3.27
CA LEU A 117 8.66 -7.69 -3.38
C LEU A 117 7.83 -8.98 -3.37
N CYS A 118 6.90 -9.11 -2.42
CA CYS A 118 6.03 -10.28 -2.33
C CYS A 118 5.15 -10.43 -3.57
N VAL A 119 4.53 -9.36 -4.06
CA VAL A 119 3.72 -9.43 -5.27
C VAL A 119 4.58 -9.82 -6.48
N GLN A 120 5.78 -9.25 -6.61
CA GLN A 120 6.71 -9.59 -7.68
C GLN A 120 7.18 -11.05 -7.61
N LEU A 121 7.38 -11.59 -6.41
CA LEU A 121 7.71 -13.00 -6.19
C LEU A 121 6.54 -13.91 -6.60
N VAL A 122 5.32 -13.62 -6.12
CA VAL A 122 4.11 -14.38 -6.48
C VAL A 122 3.92 -14.39 -8.00
N LYS A 123 4.12 -13.24 -8.63
CA LYS A 123 4.07 -13.07 -10.08
C LYS A 123 5.12 -13.90 -10.81
N ARG A 124 6.38 -13.88 -10.36
CA ARG A 124 7.46 -14.70 -10.94
C ARG A 124 7.20 -16.19 -10.78
N LEU A 125 6.72 -16.62 -9.61
CA LEU A 125 6.33 -18.00 -9.33
C LEU A 125 5.15 -18.44 -10.20
N TYR A 126 4.15 -17.58 -10.36
CA TYR A 126 2.99 -17.85 -11.20
C TYR A 126 3.39 -18.02 -12.67
N VAL A 127 4.19 -17.11 -13.22
CA VAL A 127 4.70 -17.22 -14.61
C VAL A 127 5.56 -18.47 -14.78
N HIS A 128 6.44 -18.78 -13.82
CA HIS A 128 7.29 -19.97 -13.89
C HIS A 128 6.49 -21.28 -13.81
N ARG A 129 5.39 -21.31 -13.06
CA ARG A 129 4.56 -22.51 -12.86
C ARG A 129 3.50 -22.70 -13.94
N TYR A 130 2.96 -21.62 -14.50
CA TYR A 130 1.84 -21.68 -15.45
C TYR A 130 2.21 -21.28 -16.88
N GLY A 131 3.44 -20.83 -17.15
CA GLY A 131 3.96 -20.59 -18.50
C GLY A 131 3.36 -19.40 -19.26
N GLU A 132 2.18 -18.92 -18.85
CA GLU A 132 1.48 -17.81 -19.47
C GLU A 132 1.16 -16.69 -18.50
N TRP A 133 1.18 -15.48 -19.06
CA TRP A 133 0.75 -14.28 -18.38
C TRP A 133 -0.69 -13.95 -18.76
N MET A 134 -1.63 -14.37 -17.90
CA MET A 134 -3.08 -14.24 -18.07
C MET A 134 -3.67 -15.06 -19.21
#